data_AF-A0A1C6SBY2-F1
#
_entry.id   AF-A0A1C6SBY2-F1
#
_cell.length_a   1.000
_cell.length_b   1.000
_cell.length_c   1.000
_cell.angle_alpha   90.00
_cell.angle_beta   90.00
_cell.angle_gamma   90.00
#
_symmetry.space_group_name_H-M   'P 1'
#
loop_
_entity.id
_entity.type
_entity.pdbx_description
1 polymer ?
#
loop_
_entity_poly.entity_id
_entity_poly.type
_entity_poly.pdbx_seq_one_letter_code
_entity_poly.pdbx_strand_id
1 'polypeptide(L)'
;MSPSIRVRPRREIRAARRPRSHRYWDHLIAAPLWPMHGANLGTLLRTCDAVGACLAVPRFRWIDEAVARGNRLRRPSCVHRIGDPTGWLRTQKDNDAHIVGVELADEAILVLHHVENPAYAG
;
A
#
# COMPACT_ATOMS: atom_id res chain seq x y z
N MET A 1 -16.29 4.55 -23.25
CA MET A 1 -17.33 3.86 -22.45
C MET A 1 -16.96 4.02 -20.98
N SER A 2 -17.54 4.99 -20.27
CA SER A 2 -17.09 5.36 -18.92
C SER A 2 -17.34 4.22 -17.94
N PRO A 3 -16.37 3.85 -17.08
CA PRO A 3 -16.59 2.82 -16.07
C PRO A 3 -17.68 3.31 -15.11
N SER A 4 -18.83 2.64 -15.13
CA SER A 4 -19.88 2.90 -14.16
C SER A 4 -19.43 2.37 -12.80
N ILE A 5 -19.27 3.27 -11.82
CA ILE A 5 -19.01 2.88 -10.43
C ILE A 5 -20.27 2.17 -9.91
N ARG A 6 -20.28 0.84 -10.00
CA ARG A 6 -21.33 0.00 -9.43
C ARG A 6 -20.98 -0.28 -7.97
N VAL A 7 -21.83 0.20 -7.06
CA VAL A 7 -21.73 -0.14 -5.63
C VAL A 7 -21.97 -1.64 -5.47
N ARG A 8 -20.96 -2.39 -5.01
CA ARG A 8 -21.05 -3.84 -4.82
C ARG A 8 -21.90 -4.16 -3.58
N PRO A 9 -22.93 -5.03 -3.69
CA PRO A 9 -23.72 -5.44 -2.54
C PRO A 9 -22.89 -6.26 -1.56
N ARG A 10 -23.26 -6.23 -0.27
CA ARG A 10 -22.52 -6.89 0.84
C ARG A 10 -22.19 -8.36 0.56
N ARG A 11 -23.07 -9.10 -0.13
CA ARG A 11 -22.85 -10.51 -0.50
C ARG A 11 -21.69 -10.69 -1.49
N GLU A 12 -21.58 -9.82 -2.49
CA GLU A 12 -20.50 -9.86 -3.49
C GLU A 12 -19.17 -9.45 -2.85
N ILE A 13 -19.20 -8.46 -1.97
CA ILE A 13 -18.04 -8.07 -1.17
C ILE A 13 -17.59 -9.24 -0.29
N ARG A 14 -18.52 -9.96 0.36
CA ARG A 14 -18.17 -11.14 1.18
C ARG A 14 -17.59 -12.29 0.37
N ALA A 15 -18.11 -12.55 -0.83
CA ALA A 15 -17.61 -13.60 -1.71
C ALA A 15 -16.22 -13.29 -2.27
N ALA A 16 -15.93 -12.01 -2.54
CA ALA A 16 -14.61 -11.55 -2.96
C ALA A 16 -13.64 -11.32 -1.80
N ARG A 17 -14.11 -11.34 -0.55
CA ARG A 17 -13.24 -11.20 0.61
C ARG A 17 -12.42 -12.46 0.77
N ARG A 18 -11.13 -12.24 0.96
CA ARG A 18 -10.20 -13.31 1.23
C ARG A 18 -10.59 -14.07 2.51
N PRO A 19 -10.69 -15.42 2.46
CA PRO A 19 -11.17 -16.21 3.60
C PRO A 19 -10.15 -16.35 4.74
N ARG A 20 -8.85 -16.14 4.49
CA ARG A 20 -7.80 -16.23 5.52
C ARG A 20 -6.82 -15.06 5.40
N SER A 21 -6.37 -14.56 6.56
CA SER A 21 -5.24 -13.64 6.63
C SER A 21 -3.98 -14.37 6.18
N HIS A 22 -3.14 -13.69 5.40
CA HIS A 22 -1.86 -14.22 4.97
C HIS A 22 -0.79 -13.92 6.02
N ARG A 23 0.23 -14.78 6.12
CA ARG A 23 1.38 -14.52 7.00
C ARG A 23 2.49 -13.76 6.29
N TYR A 24 2.84 -14.15 5.07
CA TYR A 24 3.81 -13.47 4.21
C TYR A 24 3.72 -14.02 2.79
N TRP A 25 3.56 -13.17 1.77
CA TRP A 25 3.49 -13.59 0.36
C TRP A 25 4.63 -13.04 -0.49
N ASP A 26 5.41 -12.08 0.03
CA ASP A 26 6.55 -11.39 -0.62
C ASP A 26 6.33 -10.80 -2.03
N HIS A 27 5.13 -10.96 -2.59
CA HIS A 27 4.84 -10.53 -3.97
C HIS A 27 4.66 -9.01 -4.09
N LEU A 28 4.36 -8.32 -2.98
CA LEU A 28 4.18 -6.87 -2.96
C LEU A 28 4.45 -6.33 -1.55
N ILE A 29 5.34 -5.34 -1.48
CA ILE A 29 5.68 -4.63 -0.25
C ILE A 29 5.44 -3.14 -0.48
N ALA A 30 4.52 -2.55 0.29
CA ALA A 30 4.43 -1.10 0.38
C ALA A 30 5.46 -0.63 1.42
N ALA A 31 6.34 0.29 1.03
CA ALA A 31 7.46 0.72 1.87
C ALA A 31 7.42 2.24 2.09
N PRO A 32 6.60 2.76 3.03
CA PRO A 32 6.71 4.15 3.47
C PRO A 32 8.00 4.31 4.29
N LEU A 33 9.13 4.48 3.59
CA LEU A 33 10.49 4.52 4.14
C LEU A 33 10.82 5.84 4.85
N TRP A 34 10.26 6.94 4.35
CA TRP A 34 10.38 8.29 4.91
C TRP A 34 9.00 8.91 5.15
N PRO A 35 8.17 8.30 6.02
CA PRO A 35 6.82 8.80 6.21
C PRO A 35 6.85 10.13 6.97
N MET A 36 6.00 11.07 6.56
CA MET A 36 5.74 12.27 7.33
C MET A 36 5.18 11.91 8.72
N HIS A 37 5.62 12.62 9.76
CA HIS A 37 5.10 12.46 11.11
C HIS A 37 3.57 12.60 11.14
N GLY A 38 2.90 11.66 11.81
CA GLY A 38 1.43 11.65 11.93
C GLY A 38 0.68 11.10 10.72
N ALA A 39 1.38 10.64 9.66
CA ALA A 39 0.76 9.95 8.53
C ALA A 39 -0.09 8.75 8.99
N ASN A 40 -1.21 8.52 8.31
CA ASN A 40 -2.16 7.45 8.64
C ASN A 40 -1.72 6.11 8.02
N LEU A 41 -0.65 5.52 8.56
CA LEU A 41 -0.11 4.25 8.08
C LEU A 41 -1.06 3.07 8.33
N GLY A 42 -1.95 3.16 9.33
CA GLY A 42 -2.95 2.11 9.57
C GLY A 42 -3.99 1.98 8.46
N THR A 43 -4.32 3.06 7.75
CA THR A 43 -5.19 2.97 6.56
C THR A 43 -4.46 2.31 5.40
N LEU A 44 -3.19 2.66 5.16
CA LEU A 44 -2.36 1.99 4.15
C LEU A 44 -2.21 0.50 4.47
N LEU A 45 -1.96 0.14 5.74
CA LEU A 45 -1.87 -1.26 6.19
C LEU A 45 -3.15 -2.05 5.88
N ARG A 46 -4.33 -1.44 6.04
CA ARG A 46 -5.61 -2.07 5.68
C ARG A 46 -5.73 -2.32 4.17
N THR A 47 -5.22 -1.41 3.36
CA THR A 47 -5.15 -1.60 1.90
C THR A 47 -4.20 -2.74 1.57
N CYS A 48 -3.01 -2.77 2.19
CA CYS A 48 -2.05 -3.86 2.04
C CYS A 48 -2.68 -5.22 2.40
N ASP A 49 -3.34 -5.32 3.56
CA ASP A 49 -4.03 -6.54 3.99
C ASP A 49 -5.10 -7.00 2.99
N ALA A 50 -5.87 -6.05 2.44
CA ALA A 50 -6.93 -6.34 1.48
C ALA A 50 -6.41 -6.91 0.15
N VAL A 51 -5.24 -6.46 -0.32
CA VAL A 51 -4.61 -6.94 -1.57
C VAL A 51 -3.60 -8.06 -1.35
N GLY A 52 -3.28 -8.39 -0.09
CA GLY A 52 -2.29 -9.41 0.27
C GLY A 52 -0.84 -8.91 0.35
N ALA A 53 -0.61 -7.61 0.32
CA ALA A 53 0.71 -7.01 0.45
C ALA A 53 1.18 -6.92 1.91
N CYS A 54 2.49 -6.75 2.09
CA CYS A 54 3.13 -6.42 3.36
C CYS A 54 3.45 -4.93 3.44
N LEU A 55 3.61 -4.41 4.66
CA LEU A 55 4.05 -3.03 4.90
C LEU A 55 5.46 -3.05 5.51
N ALA A 56 6.44 -2.38 4.90
CA ALA A 56 7.77 -2.18 5.47
C ALA A 56 7.89 -0.76 6.02
N VAL A 57 8.16 -0.60 7.31
CA VAL A 57 8.21 0.70 7.99
C VAL A 57 9.52 0.88 8.76
N PRO A 58 10.04 2.12 8.85
CA PRO A 58 11.24 2.40 9.64
C PRO A 58 10.99 2.20 11.14
N ARG A 59 12.07 2.11 11.92
CA ARG A 59 12.05 1.86 13.37
C ARG A 59 11.94 3.12 14.24
N PHE A 60 11.29 4.18 13.78
CA PHE A 60 11.07 5.36 14.61
C PHE A 60 9.96 5.11 15.65
N ARG A 61 10.11 5.67 16.86
CA ARG A 61 9.16 5.46 17.98
C ARG A 61 7.71 5.78 17.62
N TRP A 62 7.50 6.84 16.85
CA TRP A 62 6.17 7.31 16.46
C TRP A 62 5.48 6.43 15.40
N ILE A 63 6.22 5.53 14.73
CA ILE A 63 5.67 4.67 13.67
C ILE A 63 4.63 3.71 14.22
N ASP A 64 4.80 3.24 15.45
CA ASP A 64 3.83 2.33 16.08
C ASP A 64 2.46 3.00 16.23
N GLU A 65 2.45 4.27 16.64
CA GLU A 65 1.24 5.07 16.73
C GLU A 65 0.64 5.33 15.33
N ALA A 66 1.48 5.63 14.34
CA ALA A 66 1.04 5.86 12.96
C ALA A 66 0.41 4.59 12.33
N VAL A 67 0.96 3.41 12.63
CA VAL A 67 0.42 2.10 12.19
C VAL A 67 -0.85 1.76 12.96
N ALA A 68 -0.94 2.06 14.25
CA ALA A 68 -2.14 1.82 15.05
C ALA A 68 -3.29 2.75 14.65
N ARG A 69 -2.99 4.00 14.29
CA ARG A 69 -3.97 5.01 13.89
C ARG A 69 -4.75 4.55 12.67
N GLY A 70 -6.06 4.42 12.82
CA GLY A 70 -6.96 4.00 11.73
C GLY A 70 -6.89 2.50 11.38
N ASN A 71 -6.02 1.73 12.03
CA ASN A 71 -5.99 0.28 11.88
C ASN A 71 -7.13 -0.34 12.70
N ARG A 72 -8.04 -1.05 12.01
CA ARG A 72 -9.19 -1.74 12.61
C ARG A 72 -9.15 -3.25 12.34
N LEU A 73 -7.99 -3.76 11.94
CA LEU A 73 -7.80 -5.17 11.65
C LEU A 73 -7.91 -5.95 12.97
N ARG A 74 -8.75 -6.99 12.95
CA ARG A 74 -8.98 -7.85 14.12
C ARG A 74 -7.86 -8.87 14.33
N ARG A 75 -6.95 -8.98 13.37
CA ARG A 75 -5.80 -9.88 13.39
C ARG A 75 -4.55 -9.10 12.95
N PRO A 76 -3.35 -9.50 13.42
CA PRO A 76 -2.11 -8.92 12.93
C PRO A 76 -2.00 -9.07 11.41
N SER A 77 -1.55 -8.00 10.74
CA SER A 77 -1.19 -8.00 9.33
C SER A 77 0.32 -7.94 9.15
N CYS A 78 0.80 -8.24 7.95
CA CYS A 78 2.22 -8.35 7.64
C CYS A 78 2.92 -6.97 7.72
N VAL A 79 3.71 -6.74 8.77
CA VAL A 79 4.50 -5.51 8.97
C VAL A 79 5.95 -5.85 9.23
N HIS A 80 6.87 -5.34 8.41
CA HIS A 80 8.31 -5.47 8.55
C HIS A 80 8.89 -4.19 9.17
N ARG A 81 9.82 -4.35 10.12
CA ARG A 81 10.53 -3.23 10.74
C ARG A 81 11.94 -3.16 10.18
N ILE A 82 12.26 -2.08 9.50
CA ILE A 82 13.56 -1.89 8.85
C ILE A 82 14.41 -0.87 9.61
N GLY A 83 15.69 -1.16 9.78
CA GLY A 83 16.64 -0.28 10.48
C GLY A 83 17.22 0.80 9.58
N ASP A 84 17.71 0.40 8.42
CA ASP A 84 18.34 1.27 7.43
C ASP A 84 17.55 1.24 6.11
N PRO A 85 16.78 2.29 5.78
CA PRO A 85 15.99 2.33 4.55
C PRO A 85 16.79 2.19 3.26
N THR A 86 17.97 2.82 3.18
CA THR A 86 18.77 2.81 1.95
C THR A 86 19.45 1.45 1.77
N GLY A 87 20.04 0.90 2.84
CA GLY A 87 20.57 -0.46 2.84
C GLY A 87 19.50 -1.50 2.55
N TRP A 88 18.29 -1.34 3.11
CA TRP A 88 17.16 -2.23 2.81
C TRP A 88 16.78 -2.18 1.32
N LEU A 89 16.63 -0.99 0.72
CA LEU A 89 16.37 -0.86 -0.72
C LEU A 89 17.47 -1.50 -1.56
N ARG A 90 18.74 -1.34 -1.15
CA ARG A 90 19.86 -2.00 -1.82
C ARG A 90 19.71 -3.52 -1.77
N THR A 91 19.42 -4.08 -0.59
CA THR A 91 19.16 -5.52 -0.44
C THR A 91 17.96 -5.99 -1.26
N GLN A 92 16.88 -5.20 -1.37
CA GLN A 92 15.76 -5.55 -2.24
C GLN A 92 16.21 -5.61 -3.71
N LYS A 93 16.97 -4.60 -4.16
CA LYS A 93 17.53 -4.55 -5.51
C LYS A 93 18.48 -5.72 -5.79
N ASP A 94 19.35 -6.04 -4.84
CA ASP A 94 20.31 -7.15 -4.93
C ASP A 94 19.60 -8.53 -4.98
N ASN A 95 18.35 -8.60 -4.49
CA ASN A 95 17.49 -9.78 -4.56
C ASN A 95 16.50 -9.71 -5.75
N ASP A 96 16.82 -8.95 -6.80
CA ASP A 96 16.03 -8.80 -8.03
C ASP A 96 14.61 -8.23 -7.81
N ALA A 97 14.36 -7.50 -6.72
CA ALA A 97 13.08 -6.85 -6.52
C ALA A 97 12.87 -5.73 -7.54
N HIS A 98 11.67 -5.66 -8.10
CA HIS A 98 11.25 -4.53 -8.92
C HIS A 98 10.82 -3.37 -8.01
N ILE A 99 11.62 -2.30 -7.97
CA ILE A 99 11.40 -1.15 -7.09
C ILE A 99 10.69 -0.04 -7.85
N VAL A 100 9.53 0.39 -7.35
CA VAL A 100 8.78 1.54 -7.86
C VAL A 100 8.76 2.64 -6.81
N GLY A 101 9.41 3.76 -7.12
CA GLY A 101 9.32 4.99 -6.32
C GLY A 101 8.01 5.73 -6.62
N VAL A 102 7.30 6.18 -5.59
CA VAL A 102 6.09 7.00 -5.73
C VAL A 102 6.40 8.38 -5.17
N GLU A 103 6.65 9.32 -6.06
CA GLU A 103 7.05 10.69 -5.73
C GLU A 103 6.61 11.64 -6.85
N LEU A 104 6.47 12.93 -6.51
CA LEU A 104 6.35 13.99 -7.49
C LEU A 104 7.75 14.28 -8.07
N ALA A 105 7.96 13.89 -9.31
CA ALA A 105 9.19 14.17 -10.06
C ALA A 105 8.86 14.50 -11.51
N ASP A 106 9.63 15.40 -12.11
CA ASP A 106 9.40 15.85 -13.49
C ASP A 106 9.42 14.69 -14.50
N GLU A 107 10.28 13.70 -14.25
CA GLU A 107 10.47 12.51 -15.10
C GLU A 107 9.60 11.32 -14.68
N ALA A 108 8.60 11.51 -13.81
CA ALA A 108 7.76 10.43 -13.33
C ALA A 108 6.79 9.91 -14.40
N ILE A 109 6.60 8.59 -14.42
CA ILE A 109 5.56 7.96 -15.26
C ILE A 109 4.21 8.03 -14.53
N LEU A 110 3.18 8.50 -15.24
CA LEU A 110 1.83 8.60 -14.72
C LEU A 110 1.20 7.21 -14.51
N VAL A 111 0.65 6.96 -13.32
CA VAL A 111 -0.03 5.69 -12.97
C VAL A 111 -1.52 5.70 -13.34
N LEU A 112 -2.01 6.77 -13.95
CA LEU A 112 -3.42 6.88 -14.35
C LEU A 112 -3.67 6.11 -15.64
N HIS A 113 -4.62 5.18 -15.59
CA HIS A 113 -5.35 4.79 -16.79
C HIS A 113 -6.07 6.04 -17.32
N HIS A 114 -5.94 6.31 -18.62
CA HIS A 114 -6.66 7.38 -19.29
C HIS A 114 -8.18 7.20 -19.04
N VAL A 115 -8.75 8.01 -18.16
CA VAL A 115 -10.19 8.23 -18.10
C VAL A 115 -10.42 9.43 -19.01
N GLU A 116 -10.71 9.18 -20.29
CA GLU A 116 -11.28 10.22 -21.15
C GLU A 116 -12.54 10.73 -20.45
N ASN A 117 -12.46 11.92 -19.87
CA ASN A 117 -13.62 12.62 -19.37
C ASN A 117 -14.02 13.65 -20.42
N PRO A 118 -15.01 13.36 -21.29
CA PRO A 118 -15.44 14.30 -22.32
C PRO A 118 -16.01 15.61 -21.77
N ALA A 119 -16.21 15.74 -20.45
CA ALA A 119 -16.63 16.97 -19.81
C ALA A 119 -15.53 18.05 -19.72
N TYR A 120 -14.27 17.73 -20.05
CA TYR A 120 -13.14 18.68 -19.99
C TYR A 120 -12.36 18.80 -21.31
N ALA A 121 -12.90 18.27 -22.42
CA ALA A 121 -12.39 18.55 -23.76
C ALA A 121 -13.00 19.87 -24.24
N GLY A 122 -12.35 20.98 -23.87
CA GLY A 122 -12.54 22.29 -24.48
C GLY A 122 -11.59 22.49 -25.66
#